data_AF-A0A2D7DY54-F1
#
_entry.id   AF-A0A2D7DY54-F1
#
_cell.length_a   1.000
_cell.length_b   1.000
_cell.length_c   1.000
_cell.angle_alpha   90.00
_cell.angle_beta   90.00
_cell.angle_gamma   90.00
#
_symmetry.space_group_name_H-M   'P 1'
#
loop_
_entity.id
_entity.type
_entity.pdbx_description
1 polymer ?
#
loop_
_entity_poly.entity_id
_entity_poly.type
_entity_poly.pdbx_seq_one_letter_code
_entity_poly.pdbx_strand_id
1 'polypeptide(L)'
;MKYIAHIFTFLLAFATLKPSLSNARENVDYTCYKRGVEIIYPYENAIFKIKKIFNNHPDKKKKELVKFKQSFEKNFYGIPLYKEAGCSNARLSEYLECLISTDGKNCKIYYTQMRIVD
;
A
#
# COMPACT_ATOMS: atom_id res chain seq x y z
N MET A 1 -62.60 19.84 -11.53
CA MET A 1 -61.84 18.60 -11.22
C MET A 1 -60.62 18.36 -12.13
N LYS A 2 -60.04 19.36 -12.80
CA LYS A 2 -58.82 19.17 -13.64
C LYS A 2 -57.52 19.59 -12.94
N TYR A 3 -57.61 20.52 -11.98
CA TYR A 3 -56.44 21.05 -11.26
C TYR A 3 -55.91 20.13 -10.16
N ILE A 4 -56.79 19.33 -9.53
CA ILE A 4 -56.40 18.39 -8.46
C ILE A 4 -55.54 17.25 -9.02
N ALA A 5 -55.83 16.80 -10.25
CA ALA A 5 -55.06 15.76 -10.93
C ALA A 5 -53.64 16.22 -11.30
N HIS A 6 -53.48 17.50 -11.67
CA HIS A 6 -52.17 18.09 -12.00
C HIS A 6 -51.27 18.31 -10.78
N ILE A 7 -51.85 18.63 -9.62
CA ILE A 7 -51.10 18.74 -8.35
C ILE A 7 -50.54 17.38 -7.93
N PHE A 8 -51.35 16.31 -8.06
CA PHE A 8 -50.91 14.95 -7.76
C PHE A 8 -49.81 14.44 -8.72
N THR A 9 -49.87 14.79 -10.01
CA THR A 9 -48.82 14.41 -10.97
C THR A 9 -47.52 15.19 -10.74
N PHE A 10 -47.60 16.44 -10.32
CA PHE A 10 -46.41 17.25 -10.01
C PHE A 10 -45.69 16.75 -8.75
N LEU A 11 -46.42 16.34 -7.70
CA LEU A 11 -45.84 15.78 -6.47
C LEU A 11 -45.18 14.40 -6.67
N LEU A 12 -45.70 13.57 -7.58
CA LEU A 12 -45.11 12.27 -7.93
C LEU A 12 -43.78 12.39 -8.70
N ALA A 13 -43.56 13.49 -9.43
CA ALA A 13 -42.34 13.71 -10.19
C ALA A 13 -41.11 14.06 -9.31
N PHE A 14 -41.34 14.65 -8.13
CA PHE A 14 -40.25 14.95 -7.18
C PHE A 14 -39.92 13.77 -6.24
N ALA A 15 -40.85 12.84 -6.04
CA ALA A 15 -40.62 11.66 -5.19
C ALA A 15 -39.65 10.63 -5.83
N THR A 16 -39.47 10.67 -7.15
CA THR A 16 -38.57 9.77 -7.90
C THR A 16 -37.18 10.36 -8.18
N LEU A 17 -36.98 11.65 -7.94
CA LEU A 17 -35.68 12.31 -8.04
C LEU A 17 -34.98 12.28 -6.69
N LYS A 18 -34.45 11.10 -6.32
CA LYS A 18 -33.31 11.05 -5.42
C LYS A 18 -32.05 11.08 -6.30
N PRO A 19 -31.38 12.23 -6.52
CA PRO A 19 -29.97 12.17 -6.77
C PRO A 19 -29.37 11.73 -5.44
N SER A 20 -29.14 10.42 -5.28
CA SER A 20 -28.12 9.98 -4.34
C SER A 20 -26.81 10.53 -4.89
N LEU A 21 -26.53 11.79 -4.59
CA LEU A 21 -25.21 12.37 -4.63
C LEU A 21 -24.45 11.64 -3.52
N SER A 22 -24.06 10.41 -3.85
CA SER A 22 -23.08 9.64 -3.13
C SER A 22 -21.78 10.42 -3.28
N ASN A 23 -21.64 11.46 -2.47
CA ASN A 23 -20.35 11.89 -1.98
C ASN A 23 -19.88 10.79 -1.02
N ALA A 24 -19.67 9.58 -1.55
CA ALA A 24 -18.79 8.62 -0.92
C ALA A 24 -17.44 9.32 -0.94
N ARG A 25 -17.12 10.04 0.14
CA ARG A 25 -15.73 10.28 0.47
C ARG A 25 -15.14 8.88 0.54
N GLU A 26 -14.36 8.54 -0.47
CA GLU A 26 -13.52 7.35 -0.46
C GLU A 26 -12.79 7.39 0.88
N ASN A 27 -13.16 6.51 1.81
CA ASN A 27 -12.42 6.38 3.04
C ASN A 27 -11.01 6.01 2.61
N VAL A 28 -10.03 6.86 2.88
CA VAL A 28 -8.64 6.59 2.53
C VAL A 28 -8.26 5.28 3.22
N ASP A 29 -8.12 4.22 2.44
CA ASP A 29 -7.83 2.90 2.98
C ASP A 29 -6.33 2.81 3.32
N TYR A 30 -6.04 2.93 4.62
CA TYR A 30 -4.69 2.83 5.15
C TYR A 30 -4.23 1.38 5.38
N THR A 31 -5.00 0.38 4.97
CA THR A 31 -4.67 -1.04 5.18
C THR A 31 -3.31 -1.37 4.57
N CYS A 32 -3.07 -0.98 3.31
CA CYS A 32 -1.81 -1.28 2.64
C CYS A 32 -0.62 -0.54 3.23
N TYR A 33 -0.83 0.68 3.70
CA TYR A 33 0.19 1.40 4.46
C TYR A 33 0.55 0.65 5.74
N LYS A 34 -0.44 0.23 6.53
CA LYS A 34 -0.24 -0.49 7.79
C LYS A 34 0.47 -1.83 7.58
N ARG A 35 -0.02 -2.64 6.65
CA ARG A 35 0.59 -3.92 6.26
C ARG A 35 2.00 -3.72 5.70
N GLY A 36 2.21 -2.65 4.94
CA GLY A 36 3.53 -2.26 4.45
C GLY A 36 4.51 -2.02 5.60
N VAL A 37 4.13 -1.25 6.63
CA VAL A 37 4.96 -0.99 7.82
C VAL A 37 5.38 -2.28 8.52
N GLU A 38 4.45 -3.23 8.66
CA GLU A 38 4.70 -4.53 9.30
C GLU A 38 5.81 -5.32 8.60
N ILE A 39 6.01 -5.11 7.29
CA ILE A 39 7.07 -5.73 6.49
C ILE A 39 8.34 -4.88 6.50
N ILE A 40 8.20 -3.57 6.30
CA ILE A 40 9.30 -2.62 6.14
C ILE A 40 10.19 -2.57 7.38
N TYR A 41 9.59 -2.46 8.56
CA TYR A 41 10.36 -2.20 9.77
C TYR A 41 11.33 -3.35 10.13
N PRO A 42 10.90 -4.63 10.12
CA PRO A 42 11.82 -5.75 10.26
C PRO A 42 12.91 -5.78 9.18
N TYR A 43 12.56 -5.41 7.94
CA TYR A 43 13.48 -5.43 6.80
C TYR A 43 14.58 -4.37 6.93
N GLU A 44 14.21 -3.12 7.22
CA GLU A 44 15.16 -2.02 7.46
C GLU A 44 16.13 -2.35 8.60
N ASN A 45 15.61 -2.87 9.72
CA ASN A 45 16.42 -3.25 10.87
C ASN A 45 17.45 -4.34 10.51
N ALA A 46 17.06 -5.34 9.72
CA ALA A 46 17.96 -6.40 9.28
C ALA A 46 19.02 -5.87 8.32
N ILE A 47 18.64 -5.04 7.34
CA ILE A 47 19.58 -4.39 6.42
C ILE A 47 20.61 -3.55 7.18
N PHE A 48 20.16 -2.74 8.15
CA PHE A 48 21.04 -1.91 8.97
C PHE A 48 22.08 -2.77 9.71
N LYS A 49 21.64 -3.88 10.32
CA LYS A 49 22.54 -4.82 10.99
C LYS A 49 23.57 -5.43 10.04
N ILE A 50 23.15 -5.90 8.87
CA ILE A 50 24.06 -6.47 7.86
C ILE A 50 25.09 -5.42 7.43
N LYS A 51 24.65 -4.20 7.11
CA LYS A 51 25.54 -3.11 6.71
C LYS A 51 26.55 -2.75 7.81
N LYS A 52 26.12 -2.76 9.07
CA LYS A 52 26.98 -2.52 10.23
C LYS A 52 28.04 -3.62 10.40
N ILE A 53 27.65 -4.89 10.32
CA ILE A 53 28.55 -6.04 10.49
C ILE A 53 29.60 -6.10 9.37
N PHE A 54 29.19 -5.88 8.12
CA PHE A 54 30.06 -5.99 6.95
C PHE A 54 30.56 -4.65 6.43
N ASN A 55 30.60 -3.60 7.26
CA ASN A 55 30.98 -2.25 6.85
C ASN A 55 32.37 -2.22 6.15
N ASN A 56 33.32 -3.01 6.67
CA ASN A 56 34.70 -3.08 6.16
C ASN A 56 34.89 -4.11 5.03
N HIS A 57 33.83 -4.82 4.61
CA HIS A 57 33.90 -5.86 3.59
C HIS A 57 32.81 -5.67 2.52
N PRO A 58 33.01 -4.75 1.56
CA PRO A 58 32.00 -4.38 0.56
C PRO A 58 31.42 -5.57 -0.22
N ASP A 59 32.26 -6.50 -0.66
CA ASP A 59 31.83 -7.67 -1.44
C ASP A 59 30.96 -8.63 -0.61
N LYS A 60 31.37 -8.89 0.64
CA LYS A 60 30.59 -9.70 1.58
C LYS A 60 29.28 -9.02 1.93
N LYS A 61 29.30 -7.71 2.18
CA LYS A 61 28.11 -6.90 2.45
C LYS A 61 27.09 -7.04 1.33
N LYS A 62 27.50 -6.89 0.08
CA LYS A 62 26.61 -7.03 -1.09
C LYS A 62 26.00 -8.43 -1.17
N LYS A 63 26.84 -9.47 -1.03
CA LYS A 63 26.37 -10.87 -1.10
C LYS A 63 25.35 -11.20 0.00
N GLU A 64 25.59 -10.75 1.22
CA GLU A 64 24.68 -10.98 2.35
C GLU A 64 23.38 -10.21 2.23
N LEU A 65 23.40 -8.96 1.71
CA LEU A 65 22.18 -8.20 1.45
C LEU A 65 21.29 -8.89 0.40
N VAL A 66 21.87 -9.39 -0.70
CA VAL A 66 21.13 -10.12 -1.75
C VAL A 66 20.55 -11.43 -1.20
N LYS A 67 21.34 -12.20 -0.44
CA LYS A 67 20.89 -13.43 0.20
C LYS A 67 19.75 -13.17 1.20
N PHE A 68 19.88 -12.12 2.00
CA PHE A 68 18.85 -11.69 2.94
C PHE A 68 17.55 -11.34 2.21
N LYS A 69 17.62 -10.53 1.14
CA LYS A 69 16.44 -10.17 0.33
C LYS A 69 15.69 -11.39 -0.14
N GLN A 70 16.38 -12.31 -0.81
CA GLN A 70 15.77 -13.52 -1.38
C GLN A 70 15.11 -14.38 -0.29
N SER A 71 15.76 -14.53 0.87
CA SER A 71 15.18 -15.26 2.00
C SER A 71 13.96 -14.55 2.58
N PHE A 72 14.05 -13.23 2.78
CA PHE A 72 12.98 -12.44 3.35
C PHE A 72 11.74 -12.43 2.46
N GLU A 73 11.90 -12.17 1.15
CA GLU A 73 10.79 -12.15 0.20
C GLU A 73 10.06 -13.50 0.09
N LYS A 74 10.78 -14.61 0.29
CA LYS A 74 10.23 -15.95 0.24
C LYS A 74 9.57 -16.39 1.54
N ASN A 75 10.16 -16.02 2.69
CA ASN A 75 9.83 -16.64 3.97
C ASN A 75 9.10 -15.71 4.96
N PHE A 76 9.07 -14.40 4.71
CA PHE A 76 8.45 -13.46 5.65
C PHE A 76 6.92 -13.55 5.59
N TYR A 77 6.31 -13.99 6.68
CA TYR A 77 4.87 -14.25 6.80
C TYR A 77 3.98 -13.03 6.48
N GLY A 78 4.49 -11.81 6.71
CA GLY A 78 3.74 -10.59 6.39
C GLY A 78 3.51 -10.35 4.90
N ILE A 79 4.34 -10.92 4.01
CA ILE A 79 4.21 -10.71 2.55
C ILE A 79 2.94 -11.33 1.99
N PRO A 80 2.60 -12.61 2.28
CA PRO A 80 1.29 -13.17 1.95
C PRO A 80 0.12 -12.32 2.45
N LEU A 81 0.15 -11.88 3.71
CA LEU A 81 -0.93 -11.06 4.28
C LEU A 81 -1.10 -9.70 3.56
N TYR A 82 -0.01 -9.09 3.14
CA TYR A 82 -0.03 -7.86 2.34
C TYR A 82 -0.65 -8.11 0.95
N LYS A 83 -0.32 -9.24 0.32
CA LYS A 83 -0.91 -9.66 -0.97
C LYS A 83 -2.40 -9.94 -0.86
N GLU A 84 -2.81 -10.68 0.16
CA GLU A 84 -4.20 -11.06 0.42
C GLU A 84 -5.08 -9.83 0.73
N ALA A 85 -4.49 -8.76 1.28
CA ALA A 85 -5.15 -7.48 1.47
C ALA A 85 -5.31 -6.64 0.18
N GLY A 86 -4.94 -7.17 -1.00
CA GLY A 86 -5.07 -6.47 -2.28
C GLY A 86 -4.02 -5.38 -2.51
N CYS A 87 -2.93 -5.39 -1.74
CA CYS A 87 -1.94 -4.30 -1.78
C CYS A 87 -0.94 -4.43 -2.93
N SER A 88 -0.41 -3.28 -3.39
CA SER A 88 0.53 -3.24 -4.52
C SER A 88 1.85 -3.93 -4.23
N ASN A 89 2.05 -5.09 -4.85
CA ASN A 89 3.30 -5.84 -4.80
C ASN A 89 4.47 -5.08 -5.44
N ALA A 90 4.21 -4.35 -6.53
CA ALA A 90 5.23 -3.58 -7.22
C ALA A 90 5.85 -2.53 -6.29
N ARG A 91 5.01 -1.77 -5.56
CA ARG A 91 5.49 -0.76 -4.61
C ARG A 91 6.30 -1.33 -3.47
N LEU A 92 5.87 -2.47 -2.93
CA LEU A 92 6.63 -3.17 -1.90
C LEU A 92 7.99 -3.61 -2.43
N SER A 93 8.05 -4.26 -3.59
CA SER A 93 9.30 -4.72 -4.20
C SER A 93 10.26 -3.57 -4.54
N GLU A 94 9.74 -2.47 -5.09
CA GLU A 94 10.53 -1.25 -5.37
C GLU A 94 11.17 -0.70 -4.09
N TYR A 95 10.40 -0.65 -3.00
CA TYR A 95 10.89 -0.19 -1.72
C TYR A 95 12.01 -1.10 -1.17
N LEU A 96 11.80 -2.44 -1.17
CA LEU A 96 12.80 -3.40 -0.68
C LEU A 96 14.10 -3.34 -1.51
N GLU A 97 13.99 -3.24 -2.83
CA GLU A 97 15.15 -3.09 -3.71
C GLU A 97 15.89 -1.76 -3.49
N CYS A 98 15.15 -0.67 -3.30
CA CYS A 98 15.73 0.64 -3.03
C CYS A 98 16.63 0.62 -1.78
N LEU A 99 16.20 -0.03 -0.69
CA LEU A 99 16.97 -0.09 0.56
C LEU A 99 18.33 -0.80 0.42
N ILE A 100 18.41 -1.77 -0.49
CA ILE A 100 19.68 -2.47 -0.79
C ILE A 100 20.56 -1.61 -1.69
N SER A 101 19.97 -1.03 -2.75
CA SER A 101 20.72 -0.39 -3.83
C SER A 101 21.22 1.04 -3.50
N THR A 102 20.50 1.79 -2.67
CA THR A 102 20.74 3.24 -2.47
C THR A 102 21.23 3.63 -1.08
N ASP A 103 21.59 2.65 -0.25
CA ASP A 103 21.79 2.87 1.19
C ASP A 103 20.59 3.49 1.93
N GLY A 104 19.38 3.34 1.39
CA GLY A 104 18.14 3.84 1.98
C GLY A 104 17.84 5.30 1.67
N LYS A 105 18.65 5.96 0.83
CA LYS A 105 18.37 7.32 0.38
C LYS A 105 17.15 7.33 -0.53
N ASN A 106 16.18 8.18 -0.22
CA ASN A 106 14.98 8.44 -1.03
C ASN A 106 13.99 7.27 -1.20
N CYS A 107 14.14 6.16 -0.48
CA CYS A 107 13.21 5.02 -0.62
C CYS A 107 11.82 5.29 -0.06
N LYS A 108 11.67 6.30 0.81
CA LYS A 108 10.41 6.67 1.46
C LYS A 108 9.28 6.97 0.46
N ILE A 109 9.61 7.40 -0.77
CA ILE A 109 8.62 7.68 -1.81
C ILE A 109 7.76 6.46 -2.17
N TYR A 110 8.38 5.28 -2.29
CA TYR A 110 7.69 4.03 -2.63
C TYR A 110 6.74 3.59 -1.51
N TYR A 111 7.15 3.83 -0.26
CA TYR A 111 6.32 3.58 0.92
C TYR A 111 5.09 4.50 0.98
N THR A 112 5.26 5.81 0.74
CA THR A 112 4.13 6.75 0.74
C THR A 112 3.12 6.51 -0.37
N GLN A 113 3.49 5.68 -1.36
CA GLN A 113 2.65 5.31 -2.51
C GLN A 113 2.05 3.90 -2.38
N MET A 114 2.20 3.25 -1.21
CA MET A 114 1.55 1.95 -0.95
C MET A 114 0.03 2.12 -0.93
N ARG A 115 -0.64 1.44 -1.84
CA ARG A 115 -2.08 1.50 -2.06
C ARG A 115 -2.63 0.13 -2.44
N ILE A 116 -3.93 -0.03 -2.33
CA ILE A 116 -4.68 -1.14 -2.93
C ILE A 116 -4.50 -1.04 -4.45
N VAL A 117 -4.34 -2.19 -5.10
CA VAL A 117 -4.43 -2.29 -6.55
C VAL A 117 -5.88 -2.61 -6.86
N ASP A 118 -6.53 -1.73 -7.63
CA ASP A 118 -7.89 -1.96 -8.15
C ASP A 118 -8.00 -3.30 -8.89
#